data_AF-A0AAU9QHG4-F1
#
_entry.id   AF-A0AAU9QHG4-F1
#
_cell.length_a   1.000
_cell.length_b   1.000
_cell.length_c   1.000
_cell.angle_alpha   90.00
_cell.angle_beta   90.00
_cell.angle_gamma   90.00
#
_symmetry.space_group_name_H-M   'P 1'
#
loop_
_entity.id
_entity.type
_entity.pdbx_description
1 polymer ?
#
loop_
_entity_poly.entity_id
_entity_poly.type
_entity_poly.pdbx_seq_one_letter_code
_entity_poly.pdbx_strand_id
1 'polypeptide(L)'
;MVVDMELLSKDKLEIRDVEKGSEYISNKILLAIEGRPANSFVKGAQVEYGVKYDNCYVIFVTDDILNEETLRVYLFDLNAKLIDYLYIGSAYSTGCLQDLTLQKDGSISFSFIGDTLWNIKVLSKAKMIIPFVSNPKGVTRKSVFSGFLHVQGSPKAET
;
A
#
# COMPACT_ATOMS: atom_id res chain seq x y z
N MET A 1 7.43 19.21 -16.66
CA MET A 1 8.12 17.90 -16.78
C MET A 1 7.08 16.83 -16.52
N VAL A 2 6.99 15.83 -17.38
CA VAL A 2 6.21 14.62 -17.10
C VAL A 2 7.11 13.75 -16.23
N VAL A 3 6.73 13.51 -14.98
CA VAL A 3 7.47 12.56 -14.14
C VAL A 3 6.90 11.19 -14.43
N ASP A 4 7.72 10.30 -14.99
CA ASP A 4 7.32 8.92 -15.20
C ASP A 4 7.39 8.15 -13.87
N MET A 5 6.50 7.16 -13.70
CA MET A 5 6.58 6.22 -12.59
C MET A 5 7.69 5.21 -12.83
N GLU A 6 8.50 4.95 -11.81
CA GLU A 6 9.57 3.95 -11.84
C GLU A 6 9.24 2.82 -10.87
N LEU A 7 9.25 1.57 -11.35
CA LEU A 7 9.23 0.40 -10.47
C LEU A 7 10.63 0.22 -9.85
N LEU A 8 10.69 0.22 -8.53
CA LEU A 8 11.93 -0.02 -7.80
C LEU A 8 12.33 -1.49 -7.91
N SER A 9 13.63 -1.72 -8.15
CA SER A 9 14.21 -3.04 -8.06
C SER A 9 14.19 -3.55 -6.62
N LYS A 10 14.09 -4.87 -6.43
CA LYS A 10 13.95 -5.45 -5.09
C LYS A 10 15.15 -5.18 -4.18
N ASP A 11 16.35 -5.03 -4.72
CA ASP A 11 17.56 -4.66 -3.97
C ASP A 11 17.49 -3.24 -3.37
N LYS A 12 16.62 -2.37 -3.88
CA LYS A 12 16.39 -1.05 -3.31
C LYS A 12 15.40 -1.06 -2.13
N LEU A 13 14.78 -2.21 -1.82
CA LEU A 13 13.76 -2.34 -0.79
C LEU A 13 14.15 -3.47 0.17
N GLU A 14 14.55 -3.09 1.37
CA GLU A 14 15.06 -4.03 2.36
C GLU A 14 14.22 -3.99 3.63
N ILE A 15 14.02 -5.16 4.24
CA ILE A 15 13.52 -5.24 5.61
C ILE A 15 14.74 -5.29 6.53
N ARG A 16 14.87 -4.30 7.43
CA ARG A 16 16.01 -4.17 8.33
C ARG A 16 15.78 -4.74 9.71
N ASP A 17 14.55 -4.63 10.21
CA ASP A 17 14.18 -5.13 11.53
C ASP A 17 12.75 -5.66 11.47
N VAL A 18 12.46 -6.65 12.32
CA VAL A 18 11.18 -7.33 12.39
C VAL A 18 10.80 -7.55 13.86
N GLU A 19 9.80 -6.82 14.33
CA GLU A 19 9.07 -7.19 15.54
C GLU A 19 8.04 -8.26 15.15
N LYS A 20 8.29 -9.50 15.56
CA LYS A 20 7.41 -10.63 15.24
C LYS A 20 6.04 -10.45 15.90
N GLY A 21 5.00 -10.58 15.09
CA GLY A 21 3.64 -10.75 15.54
C GLY A 21 3.34 -12.22 15.86
N SER A 22 2.06 -12.54 16.00
CA SER A 22 1.56 -13.91 16.13
C SER A 22 1.04 -14.41 14.78
N GLU A 23 0.66 -15.68 14.70
CA GLU A 23 -0.04 -16.24 13.52
C GLU A 23 -1.26 -15.40 13.08
N TYR A 24 -1.96 -14.75 14.02
CA TYR A 24 -3.14 -13.91 13.75
C TYR A 24 -2.88 -12.40 13.73
N ILE A 25 -1.63 -11.96 13.94
CA ILE A 25 -1.30 -10.54 14.07
C ILE A 25 -0.06 -10.25 13.23
N SER A 26 -0.18 -9.32 12.30
CA SER A 26 0.94 -8.99 11.42
C SER A 26 2.17 -8.48 12.16
N ASN A 27 3.33 -8.82 11.61
CA ASN A 27 4.62 -8.31 12.05
C ASN A 27 4.67 -6.79 11.92
N LYS A 28 5.58 -6.16 12.67
CA LYS A 28 6.05 -4.82 12.31
C LYS A 28 7.44 -4.90 11.72
N ILE A 29 7.63 -4.25 10.59
CA ILE A 29 8.90 -4.22 9.87
C ILE A 29 9.43 -2.79 9.78
N LEU A 30 10.75 -2.65 9.93
CA LEU A 30 11.46 -1.43 9.58
C LEU A 30 11.97 -1.56 8.15
N LEU A 31 11.38 -0.79 7.24
CA LEU A 31 11.79 -0.77 5.84
C LEU A 31 13.04 0.10 5.65
N ALA A 32 13.88 -0.24 4.69
CA ALA A 32 14.83 0.68 4.08
C ALA A 32 14.55 0.81 2.59
N ILE A 33 14.50 2.06 2.13
CA ILE A 33 14.13 2.44 0.76
C ILE A 33 15.32 3.19 0.16
N GLU A 34 15.86 2.67 -0.95
CA GLU A 34 17.12 3.13 -1.55
C GLU A 34 18.25 3.25 -0.51
N GLY A 35 18.37 2.26 0.38
CA GLY A 35 19.40 2.21 1.43
C GLY A 35 19.14 3.12 2.65
N ARG A 36 18.06 3.91 2.66
CA ARG A 36 17.68 4.77 3.80
C ARG A 36 16.62 4.08 4.66
N PRO A 37 16.85 3.91 5.98
CA PRO A 37 15.83 3.35 6.86
C PRO A 37 14.65 4.32 6.99
N ALA A 38 13.45 3.77 6.96
CA ALA A 38 12.22 4.50 7.22
C ALA A 38 12.20 5.07 8.64
N ASN A 39 11.49 6.17 8.83
CA ASN A 39 11.43 6.83 10.14
C ASN A 39 10.48 6.16 11.14
N SER A 40 9.80 5.08 10.75
CA SER A 40 8.84 4.36 11.57
C SER A 40 8.72 2.91 11.13
N PHE A 41 8.39 2.04 12.08
CA PHE A 41 7.90 0.70 11.78
C PHE A 41 6.55 0.76 11.06
N VAL A 42 6.38 -0.12 10.08
CA VAL A 42 5.09 -0.36 9.41
C VAL A 42 4.62 -1.77 9.67
N LYS A 43 3.33 -2.05 9.48
CA LYS A 43 2.80 -3.42 9.59
C LYS A 43 3.04 -4.18 8.29
N GLY A 44 3.19 -5.49 8.38
CA GLY A 44 3.42 -6.36 7.24
C GLY A 44 4.58 -7.30 7.47
N ALA A 45 4.73 -8.28 6.57
CA ALA A 45 5.77 -9.30 6.61
C ALA A 45 6.64 -9.28 5.34
N GLN A 46 6.06 -9.00 4.17
CA GLN A 46 6.76 -9.09 2.89
C GLN A 46 6.50 -7.86 2.01
N VAL A 47 7.54 -7.36 1.36
CA VAL A 47 7.44 -6.29 0.35
C VAL A 47 7.19 -6.91 -1.01
N GLU A 48 6.06 -6.56 -1.65
CA GLU A 48 5.70 -7.05 -2.98
C GLU A 48 6.29 -6.17 -4.08
N TYR A 49 6.06 -4.86 -3.97
CA TYR A 49 6.50 -3.87 -4.95
C TYR A 49 6.84 -2.54 -4.28
N GLY A 50 7.72 -1.76 -4.89
CA GLY A 50 7.88 -0.35 -4.60
C GLY A 50 7.87 0.46 -5.89
N VAL A 51 7.22 1.61 -5.85
CA VAL A 51 7.08 2.52 -6.99
C VAL A 51 7.58 3.89 -6.55
N LYS A 52 8.49 4.47 -7.32
CA LYS A 52 8.89 5.87 -7.18
C LYS A 52 8.06 6.71 -8.13
N TYR A 53 7.41 7.74 -7.58
CA TYR A 53 6.62 8.68 -8.38
C TYR A 53 6.73 10.07 -7.77
N ASP A 54 7.12 11.05 -8.61
CA ASP A 54 7.41 12.41 -8.18
C ASP A 54 8.39 12.40 -7.00
N ASN A 55 8.00 12.98 -5.85
CA ASN A 55 8.84 13.08 -4.66
C ASN A 55 8.42 12.07 -3.57
N CYS A 56 7.87 10.93 -3.97
CA CYS A 56 7.36 9.92 -3.05
C CYS A 56 7.71 8.49 -3.49
N TYR A 57 7.63 7.58 -2.53
CA TYR A 57 7.67 6.14 -2.72
C TYR A 57 6.35 5.51 -2.28
N VAL A 58 5.74 4.70 -3.14
CA VAL A 58 4.58 3.86 -2.83
C VAL A 58 5.06 2.43 -2.65
N ILE A 59 4.92 1.87 -1.45
CA ILE A 59 5.39 0.52 -1.11
C ILE A 59 4.18 -0.36 -0.81
N PHE A 60 4.12 -1.50 -1.49
CA PHE A 60 3.11 -2.54 -1.35
C PHE A 60 3.66 -3.65 -0.46
N VAL A 61 2.95 -3.96 0.63
CA VAL A 61 3.38 -4.90 1.66
C VAL A 61 2.23 -5.86 1.98
N THR A 62 2.51 -7.15 2.09
CA THR A 62 1.57 -8.21 2.49
C THR A 62 1.90 -8.71 3.90
N ASP A 63 0.91 -9.27 4.58
CA ASP A 63 1.07 -9.72 5.98
C ASP A 63 1.58 -11.16 6.11
N ASP A 64 1.59 -11.96 5.04
CA ASP A 64 1.96 -13.39 5.02
C ASP A 64 1.23 -14.19 6.13
N ILE A 65 -0.08 -13.92 6.29
CA ILE A 65 -0.96 -14.58 7.26
C ILE A 65 -1.82 -15.62 6.52
N LEU A 66 -1.83 -16.84 7.05
CA LEU A 66 -2.61 -17.93 6.46
C LEU A 66 -4.12 -17.61 6.50
N ASN A 67 -4.79 -17.72 5.35
CA ASN A 67 -6.22 -17.46 5.16
C ASN A 67 -6.68 -15.99 5.36
N GLU A 68 -5.77 -15.06 5.59
CA GLU A 68 -6.07 -13.62 5.65
C GLU A 68 -5.15 -12.85 4.71
N GLU A 69 -5.68 -12.41 3.57
CA GLU A 69 -4.92 -11.59 2.66
C GLU A 69 -5.20 -10.11 2.96
N THR A 70 -4.13 -9.39 3.32
CA THR A 70 -4.17 -7.94 3.51
C THR A 70 -3.04 -7.30 2.75
N LEU A 71 -3.39 -6.47 1.77
CA LEU A 71 -2.46 -5.63 1.06
C LEU A 71 -2.37 -4.27 1.74
N ARG A 72 -1.19 -3.90 2.18
CA ARG A 72 -0.89 -2.61 2.80
C ARG A 72 -0.16 -1.75 1.79
N VAL A 73 -0.62 -0.51 1.64
CA VAL A 73 -0.03 0.45 0.72
C VAL A 73 0.45 1.64 1.55
N TYR A 74 1.76 1.79 1.61
CA TYR A 74 2.44 2.84 2.34
C TYR A 74 2.98 3.89 1.38
N LEU A 75 2.77 5.16 1.70
CA LEU A 75 3.34 6.30 0.99
C LEU A 75 4.40 6.95 1.86
N PHE A 76 5.63 7.01 1.35
CA PHE A 76 6.76 7.68 1.98
C PHE A 76 7.20 8.88 1.14
N ASP A 77 7.75 9.92 1.79
CA ASP A 77 8.48 10.97 1.08
C ASP A 77 9.90 10.51 0.71
N LEU A 78 10.66 11.35 -0.01
CA LEU A 78 12.05 11.04 -0.39
C LEU A 78 12.99 10.82 0.81
N ASN A 79 12.64 11.28 2.01
CA ASN A 79 13.41 11.06 3.23
C ASN A 79 13.02 9.76 3.95
N ALA A 80 12.24 8.89 3.31
CA ALA A 80 11.68 7.68 3.88
C ALA A 80 10.80 7.95 5.12
N LYS A 81 10.16 9.12 5.18
CA LYS A 81 9.16 9.42 6.20
C LYS A 81 7.78 8.97 5.73
N LEU A 82 7.07 8.21 6.58
CA LEU A 82 5.70 7.79 6.29
C LEU A 82 4.75 9.00 6.29
N ILE A 83 4.01 9.21 5.20
CA ILE A 83 3.12 10.37 5.02
C ILE A 83 1.65 10.02 4.77
N ASP A 84 1.35 8.83 4.23
CA ASP A 84 -0.02 8.31 4.13
C ASP A 84 0.03 6.78 4.05
N TYR A 85 -1.06 6.11 4.42
CA TYR A 85 -1.21 4.68 4.15
C TYR A 85 -2.66 4.24 4.19
N LEU A 86 -2.91 3.11 3.55
CA LEU A 86 -4.18 2.39 3.60
C LEU A 86 -3.90 0.89 3.56
N TYR A 87 -4.92 0.09 3.86
CA TYR A 87 -4.87 -1.33 3.54
C TYR A 87 -6.17 -1.80 2.92
N ILE A 88 -6.03 -2.77 2.02
CA ILE A 88 -7.09 -3.45 1.30
C ILE A 88 -7.09 -4.88 1.82
N GLY A 89 -8.23 -5.32 2.34
CA GLY A 89 -8.38 -6.66 2.88
C GLY A 89 -9.85 -6.98 3.12
N SER A 90 -10.15 -8.27 3.17
CA SER A 90 -11.47 -8.78 3.55
C SER A 90 -11.27 -10.03 4.38
N ALA A 91 -12.09 -10.21 5.42
CA ALA A 91 -12.06 -11.42 6.21
C ALA A 91 -12.46 -12.62 5.34
N TYR A 92 -11.75 -13.74 5.48
CA TYR A 92 -12.02 -15.00 4.77
C TYR A 92 -11.89 -14.94 3.24
N SER A 93 -11.26 -13.89 2.69
CA SER A 93 -11.02 -13.78 1.25
C SER A 93 -9.55 -14.05 0.94
N THR A 94 -9.29 -14.93 -0.04
CA THR A 94 -7.96 -15.10 -0.62
C THR A 94 -7.76 -14.14 -1.78
N GLY A 95 -6.56 -13.59 -1.91
CA GLY A 95 -6.18 -12.71 -3.01
C GLY A 95 -4.67 -12.67 -3.18
N CYS A 96 -4.23 -12.66 -4.42
CA CYS A 96 -2.83 -12.46 -4.78
C CYS A 96 -2.72 -11.12 -5.51
N LEU A 97 -1.68 -10.34 -5.22
CA LEU A 97 -1.43 -9.09 -5.93
C LEU A 97 -0.91 -9.40 -7.34
N GLN A 98 -1.63 -8.96 -8.36
CA GLN A 98 -1.33 -9.26 -9.77
C GLN A 98 -1.57 -8.04 -10.67
N ASP A 99 -1.08 -8.13 -11.92
CA ASP A 99 -1.36 -7.18 -13.00
C ASP A 99 -1.01 -5.71 -12.70
N LEU A 100 0.04 -5.48 -11.91
CA LEU A 100 0.46 -4.12 -11.51
C LEU A 100 0.85 -3.29 -12.74
N THR A 101 0.08 -2.23 -13.00
CA THR A 101 0.23 -1.33 -14.14
C THR A 101 0.42 0.11 -13.65
N LEU A 102 1.46 0.77 -14.16
CA LEU A 102 1.83 2.14 -13.80
C LEU A 102 1.38 3.14 -14.87
N GLN A 103 0.77 4.24 -14.45
CA GLN A 103 0.31 5.30 -15.34
C GLN A 103 1.03 6.62 -15.05
N LYS A 104 1.31 7.39 -16.10
CA LYS A 104 2.06 8.66 -16.00
C LYS A 104 1.39 9.72 -15.10
N ASP A 105 0.10 9.59 -14.87
CA ASP A 105 -0.70 10.55 -14.10
C ASP A 105 -0.72 10.27 -12.59
N GLY A 106 0.10 9.33 -12.11
CA GLY A 106 0.17 8.98 -10.70
C GLY A 106 -0.71 7.79 -10.31
N SER A 107 -1.36 7.14 -11.27
CA SER A 107 -2.26 6.01 -11.02
C SER A 107 -1.56 4.67 -11.14
N ILE A 108 -1.82 3.79 -10.17
CA ILE A 108 -1.32 2.42 -10.09
C ILE A 108 -2.54 1.50 -10.06
N SER A 109 -2.70 0.69 -11.10
CA SER A 109 -3.78 -0.31 -11.18
C SER A 109 -3.25 -1.70 -10.89
N PHE A 110 -4.04 -2.55 -10.24
CA PHE A 110 -3.66 -3.93 -9.94
C PHE A 110 -4.91 -4.76 -9.61
N SER A 111 -4.82 -6.07 -9.81
CA SER A 111 -5.83 -7.04 -9.38
C SER A 111 -5.48 -7.54 -7.97
N PHE A 112 -6.46 -7.54 -7.07
CA PHE A 112 -6.32 -8.11 -5.72
C PHE A 112 -7.71 -8.48 -5.17
N ILE A 113 -7.77 -9.47 -4.27
CA ILE A 113 -8.96 -10.03 -3.57
C ILE A 113 -10.26 -10.05 -4.41
N GLY A 114 -10.75 -11.26 -4.70
CA GLY A 114 -12.01 -11.45 -5.44
C GLY A 114 -11.97 -10.88 -6.86
N ASP A 115 -10.79 -10.95 -7.50
CA ASP A 115 -10.50 -10.41 -8.84
C ASP A 115 -10.91 -8.93 -9.02
N THR A 116 -10.88 -8.18 -7.91
CA THR A 116 -11.23 -6.77 -7.96
C THR A 116 -10.07 -6.00 -8.59
N LEU A 117 -10.37 -5.27 -9.66
CA LEU A 117 -9.44 -4.29 -10.21
C LEU A 117 -9.42 -3.07 -9.30
N TRP A 118 -8.30 -2.86 -8.64
CA TRP A 118 -8.02 -1.71 -7.81
C TRP A 118 -7.25 -0.66 -8.59
N ASN A 119 -7.50 0.60 -8.24
CA ASN A 119 -6.71 1.73 -8.69
C ASN A 119 -6.36 2.63 -7.50
N ILE A 120 -5.07 2.92 -7.36
CA ILE A 120 -4.56 3.87 -6.37
C ILE A 120 -3.92 5.03 -7.13
N LYS A 121 -4.39 6.24 -6.86
CA LYS A 121 -3.82 7.46 -7.41
C LYS A 121 -3.07 8.25 -6.34
N VAL A 122 -1.80 8.53 -6.60
CA VAL A 122 -0.99 9.43 -5.77
C VAL A 122 -1.36 10.87 -6.11
N LEU A 123 -1.84 11.61 -5.12
CA LEU A 123 -2.28 13.00 -5.26
C LEU A 123 -1.14 13.95 -4.92
N SER A 124 -0.99 15.03 -5.70
CA SER A 124 -0.03 16.10 -5.40
C SER A 124 -0.40 16.96 -4.19
N LYS A 125 -1.65 16.87 -3.72
CA LYS A 125 -2.15 17.55 -2.53
C LYS A 125 -3.06 16.60 -1.75
N ALA A 126 -2.95 16.65 -0.43
CA ALA A 126 -3.83 15.89 0.44
C ALA A 126 -5.30 16.29 0.19
N LYS A 127 -6.17 15.30 -0.01
CA LYS A 127 -7.61 15.48 -0.08
C LYS A 127 -8.24 15.12 1.25
N MET A 128 -9.29 15.83 1.63
CA MET A 128 -10.07 15.51 2.82
C MET A 128 -10.73 14.13 2.66
N ILE A 129 -10.69 13.33 3.71
CA ILE A 129 -11.30 12.00 3.77
C ILE A 129 -12.37 12.02 4.85
N ILE A 130 -13.59 11.63 4.48
CA ILE A 130 -14.69 11.47 5.44
C ILE A 130 -14.69 10.01 5.90
N PRO A 131 -14.50 9.73 7.20
CA PRO A 131 -14.56 8.36 7.73
C PRO A 131 -15.87 7.66 7.32
N PHE A 132 -15.79 6.36 7.04
CA PHE A 132 -16.91 5.46 6.69
C PHE A 132 -17.65 5.71 5.36
N VAL A 133 -17.50 6.88 4.72
CA VAL A 133 -18.20 7.21 3.45
C VAL A 133 -17.25 7.22 2.26
N SER A 134 -16.01 7.69 2.44
CA SER A 134 -15.12 7.98 1.30
C SER A 134 -14.34 6.77 0.77
N ASN A 135 -14.38 5.61 1.43
CA ASN A 135 -13.56 4.45 1.07
C ASN A 135 -14.42 3.33 0.47
N PRO A 136 -13.96 2.65 -0.60
CA PRO A 136 -14.57 1.41 -1.07
C PRO A 136 -14.63 0.34 0.02
N LYS A 137 -15.55 -0.63 -0.13
CA LYS A 137 -15.60 -1.82 0.74
C LYS A 137 -14.24 -2.53 0.74
N GLY A 138 -13.78 -2.98 1.91
CA GLY A 138 -12.48 -3.64 2.07
C GLY A 138 -11.28 -2.70 2.19
N VAL A 139 -11.46 -1.39 1.97
CA VAL A 139 -10.42 -0.38 2.22
C VAL A 139 -10.57 0.15 3.64
N THR A 140 -9.47 0.10 4.40
CA THR A 140 -9.41 0.75 5.71
C THR A 140 -8.24 1.74 5.79
N ARG A 141 -8.48 2.83 6.53
CA ARG A 141 -7.48 3.85 6.86
C ARG A 141 -7.50 4.10 8.36
N LYS A 142 -6.34 4.40 8.95
CA LYS A 142 -6.25 4.78 10.36
C LYS A 142 -6.33 6.30 10.49
N SER A 143 -7.36 6.80 11.17
CA SER A 143 -7.55 8.18 11.65
C SER A 143 -6.83 9.29 10.85
N VAL A 144 -7.26 9.51 9.62
CA VAL A 144 -6.81 10.63 8.80
C VAL A 144 -7.99 11.43 8.28
N PHE A 145 -8.03 12.73 8.61
CA PHE A 145 -8.98 13.69 8.03
C PHE A 145 -8.57 14.11 6.62
N SER A 146 -7.36 13.77 6.19
CA SER A 146 -6.87 13.98 4.82
C SER A 146 -5.80 12.96 4.44
N GLY A 147 -5.69 12.63 3.15
CA GLY A 147 -4.70 11.69 2.64
C GLY A 147 -4.25 12.03 1.22
N PHE A 148 -3.11 11.48 0.83
CA PHE A 148 -2.47 11.66 -0.47
C PHE A 148 -2.73 10.48 -1.42
N LEU A 149 -3.15 9.33 -0.90
CA LEU A 149 -3.60 8.21 -1.71
C LEU A 149 -5.10 8.36 -1.94
N HIS A 150 -5.55 8.29 -3.20
CA HIS A 150 -6.96 8.10 -3.54
C HIS A 150 -7.14 6.68 -4.05
N VAL A 151 -8.06 5.92 -3.48
CA VAL A 151 -8.26 4.51 -3.82
C VAL A 151 -9.66 4.27 -4.36
N GLN A 152 -9.73 3.51 -5.44
CA GLN A 152 -10.95 3.11 -6.10
C GLN A 152 -10.90 1.61 -6.38
N GLY A 153 -12.07 0.99 -6.29
CA GLY A 153 -12.28 -0.42 -6.57
C GLY A 153 -13.76 -0.71 -6.43
N SER A 154 -14.23 -1.68 -7.21
CA SER A 154 -15.64 -2.11 -7.20
C SER A 154 -15.71 -3.59 -6.81
N PRO A 155 -15.38 -3.93 -5.55
CA PRO A 155 -15.41 -5.32 -5.11
C PRO A 155 -16.84 -5.85 -5.19
N LYS A 156 -16.98 -7.06 -5.73
CA LYS A 156 -18.27 -7.74 -5.77
C LYS A 156 -18.67 -8.14 -4.34
N ALA A 157 -19.97 -8.16 -4.06
CA ALA A 157 -20.45 -8.84 -2.86
C ALA A 157 -20.23 -10.34 -3.06
N GLU A 158 -19.55 -11.00 -2.13
CA GLU A 158 -19.57 -12.46 -2.05
C GLU A 158 -21.02 -12.87 -1.75
N THR A 159 -21.62 -13.66 -2.66
CA THR A 159 -22.96 -14.28 -2.53
C THR A 159 -22.92 -15.52 -1.67
#